data_AF-A0A9P8XSQ2-F1
#
_entry.id   AF-A0A9P8XSQ2-F1
#
_cell.length_a   1.000
_cell.length_b   1.000
_cell.length_c   1.000
_cell.angle_alpha   90.00
_cell.angle_beta   90.00
_cell.angle_gamma   90.00
#
_symmetry.space_group_name_H-M   'P 1'
#
loop_
_entity.id
_entity.type
_entity.pdbx_description
1 polymer ?
#
loop_
_entity_poly.entity_id
_entity_poly.type
_entity_poly.pdbx_seq_one_letter_code
_entity_poly.pdbx_strand_id
1 'polypeptide(L)'
;MNQVVQAVMKSKATTIDMDTFSIEDALDCMRAIYKVQYKTFVANVTTQVIERHLVRGLENIVSPLVVVKMSDSEVEAIASEQTTTKQQRIMLVSRVRILGEGLAIFQELIGS
;
A
#
# COMPACT_ATOMS: atom_id res chain seq x y z
N MET A 1 -65.94 -0.63 38.25
CA MET A 1 -64.75 -0.14 37.52
C MET A 1 -65.01 -0.37 36.03
N ASN A 2 -65.09 0.70 35.24
CA ASN A 2 -65.79 0.74 33.95
C ASN A 2 -65.03 0.00 32.82
N GLN A 3 -65.67 -0.95 32.13
CA GLN A 3 -65.10 -1.73 31.01
C GLN A 3 -64.52 -0.84 29.88
N VAL A 4 -65.09 0.35 29.70
CA VAL A 4 -64.62 1.33 28.71
C VAL A 4 -63.21 1.85 29.02
N VAL A 5 -62.88 2.05 30.31
CA VAL A 5 -61.55 2.52 30.71
C VAL A 5 -60.50 1.43 30.47
N GLN A 6 -60.84 0.16 30.71
CA GLN A 6 -59.95 -0.96 30.40
C GLN A 6 -59.73 -1.13 28.90
N ALA A 7 -60.76 -0.94 28.06
CA ALA A 7 -60.64 -1.03 26.61
C ALA A 7 -59.72 0.06 26.03
N VAL A 8 -59.85 1.31 26.50
CA VAL A 8 -59.00 2.43 26.08
C VAL A 8 -57.56 2.26 26.56
N MET A 9 -57.36 1.75 27.78
CA MET A 9 -56.01 1.47 28.28
C MET A 9 -55.34 0.33 27.50
N LYS A 10 -56.09 -0.73 27.15
CA LYS A 10 -55.57 -1.84 26.35
C LYS A 10 -55.24 -1.38 24.92
N SER A 11 -56.09 -0.57 24.28
CA SER A 11 -55.81 -0.05 22.93
C SER A 11 -54.56 0.84 22.93
N LYS A 12 -54.40 1.71 23.93
CA LYS A 12 -53.22 2.59 24.03
C LYS A 12 -51.93 1.82 24.31
N ALA A 13 -52.00 0.76 25.13
CA ALA A 13 -50.87 -0.15 25.34
C ALA A 13 -50.51 -0.90 24.04
N THR A 14 -51.50 -1.39 23.29
CA THR A 14 -51.28 -2.04 21.98
C THR A 14 -50.71 -1.09 20.93
N THR A 15 -51.11 0.19 20.89
CA THR A 15 -50.52 1.16 19.95
C THR A 15 -49.08 1.50 20.30
N ILE A 16 -48.74 1.66 21.59
CA ILE A 16 -47.35 1.92 22.01
C ILE A 16 -46.44 0.73 21.70
N ASP A 17 -46.95 -0.49 21.87
CA ASP A 17 -46.23 -1.72 21.51
C ASP A 17 -46.01 -1.82 19.99
N MET A 18 -47.03 -1.48 19.19
CA MET A 18 -46.93 -1.45 17.72
C MET A 18 -45.99 -0.35 17.21
N ASP A 19 -45.97 0.82 17.84
CA ASP A 19 -45.02 1.89 17.53
C ASP A 19 -43.58 1.47 17.85
N THR A 20 -43.38 0.80 18.99
CA THR A 20 -42.05 0.29 19.40
C THR A 20 -41.55 -0.76 18.40
N PHE A 21 -42.42 -1.71 18.02
CA PHE A 21 -42.11 -2.71 17.01
C PHE A 21 -41.77 -2.07 15.66
N SER A 22 -42.54 -1.08 15.23
CA SER A 22 -42.29 -0.37 13.96
C SER A 22 -40.95 0.39 13.98
N ILE A 23 -40.54 0.93 15.13
CA ILE A 23 -39.25 1.60 15.28
C ILE A 23 -38.10 0.60 15.20
N GLU A 24 -38.23 -0.56 15.86
CA GLU A 24 -37.24 -1.63 15.81
C GLU A 24 -37.04 -2.15 14.38
N ASP A 25 -38.13 -2.38 13.65
CA ASP A 25 -38.09 -2.82 12.25
C ASP A 25 -37.43 -1.78 11.32
N ALA A 26 -37.77 -0.49 11.52
CA ALA A 26 -37.13 0.60 10.78
C ALA A 26 -35.62 0.69 11.06
N LEU A 27 -35.22 0.43 12.30
CA LEU A 27 -33.83 0.44 12.72
C LEU A 27 -33.04 -0.74 12.13
N ASP A 28 -33.64 -1.92 12.04
CA ASP A 28 -33.03 -3.07 11.38
C ASP A 28 -32.92 -2.87 9.86
N CYS A 29 -33.91 -2.23 9.24
CA CYS A 29 -33.82 -1.80 7.84
C CYS A 29 -32.64 -0.83 7.63
N MET A 30 -32.47 0.17 8.49
CA MET A 30 -31.35 1.12 8.41
C MET A 30 -30.00 0.42 8.59
N ARG A 31 -29.89 -0.54 9.52
CA ARG A 31 -28.68 -1.34 9.71
C ARG A 31 -28.34 -2.16 8.46
N ALA A 32 -29.33 -2.76 7.82
CA ALA A 32 -29.15 -3.52 6.58
C ALA A 32 -28.63 -2.62 5.45
N ILE A 33 -29.22 -1.43 5.27
CA ILE A 33 -28.77 -0.44 4.29
C ILE A 33 -27.32 -0.02 4.60
N TYR A 34 -27.02 0.35 5.84
CA TYR A 34 -25.69 0.77 6.25
C TYR A 34 -24.63 -0.31 5.98
N LYS A 35 -24.94 -1.58 6.25
CA LYS A 35 -24.02 -2.71 6.01
C LYS A 35 -23.60 -2.82 4.54
N VAL A 36 -24.49 -2.52 3.61
CA VAL A 36 -24.18 -2.51 2.17
C VAL A 36 -23.41 -1.23 1.81
N GLN A 37 -23.91 -0.08 2.24
CA GLN A 37 -23.34 1.22 1.86
C GLN A 37 -21.93 1.44 2.39
N TYR A 38 -21.62 0.97 3.60
CA TYR A 38 -20.28 1.04 4.17
C TYR A 38 -19.27 0.26 3.31
N LYS A 39 -19.62 -0.95 2.85
CA LYS A 39 -18.75 -1.74 1.98
C LYS A 39 -18.55 -1.06 0.63
N THR A 40 -19.62 -0.52 0.06
CA THR A 40 -19.57 0.25 -1.19
C THR A 40 -18.67 1.47 -1.06
N PHE A 41 -18.76 2.19 0.07
CA PHE A 41 -17.91 3.34 0.34
C PHE A 41 -16.44 2.94 0.39
N VAL A 42 -16.09 1.90 1.16
CA VAL A 42 -14.70 1.43 1.26
C VAL A 42 -14.18 1.00 -0.11
N ALA A 43 -14.95 0.21 -0.87
CA ALA A 43 -14.55 -0.21 -2.21
C ALA A 43 -14.36 0.99 -3.16
N ASN A 44 -15.24 1.98 -3.12
CA ASN A 44 -15.14 3.17 -3.95
C ASN A 44 -13.92 4.03 -3.58
N VAL A 45 -13.64 4.23 -2.29
CA VAL A 45 -12.44 4.95 -1.87
C VAL A 45 -11.19 4.21 -2.34
N THR A 46 -11.12 2.90 -2.16
CA THR A 46 -9.97 2.11 -2.59
C THR A 46 -9.78 2.20 -4.11
N THR A 47 -10.80 1.87 -4.91
CA THR A 47 -10.62 1.81 -6.37
C THR A 47 -10.61 3.19 -7.03
N GLN A 48 -11.53 4.08 -6.64
CA GLN A 48 -11.68 5.36 -7.35
C GLN A 48 -10.74 6.45 -6.83
N VAL A 49 -10.31 6.37 -5.58
CA VAL A 49 -9.38 7.36 -5.02
C VAL A 49 -7.97 6.80 -5.02
N ILE A 50 -7.73 5.73 -4.27
CA ILE A 50 -6.37 5.22 -4.07
C ILE A 50 -5.82 4.64 -5.38
N GLU A 51 -6.48 3.64 -5.96
CA GLU A 51 -5.97 2.98 -7.16
C GLU A 51 -5.92 3.95 -8.36
N ARG A 52 -6.99 4.69 -8.61
CA ARG A 52 -7.06 5.58 -9.79
C ARG A 52 -6.19 6.84 -9.68
N HIS A 53 -6.02 7.43 -8.49
CA HIS A 53 -5.29 8.71 -8.37
C HIS A 53 -3.90 8.58 -7.76
N LEU A 54 -3.63 7.56 -6.93
CA LEU A 54 -2.34 7.39 -6.28
C LEU A 54 -1.51 6.27 -6.92
N VAL A 55 -2.14 5.15 -7.26
CA VAL A 55 -1.43 3.98 -7.80
C VAL A 55 -1.26 4.07 -9.31
N ARG A 56 -2.32 4.46 -10.03
CA ARG A 56 -2.29 4.57 -11.50
C ARG A 56 -1.19 5.53 -11.94
N GLY A 57 -0.29 5.04 -12.78
CA GLY A 57 0.84 5.78 -13.31
C GLY A 57 2.16 5.47 -12.60
N LEU A 58 2.14 4.80 -11.44
CA LEU A 58 3.36 4.26 -10.83
C LEU A 58 4.01 3.22 -11.75
N GLU A 59 3.20 2.43 -12.47
CA GLU A 59 3.67 1.49 -13.49
C GLU A 59 4.45 2.17 -14.62
N ASN A 60 4.22 3.46 -14.85
CA ASN A 60 4.93 4.23 -15.87
C ASN A 60 6.30 4.73 -15.40
N ILE A 61 6.55 4.79 -14.08
CA ILE A 61 7.82 5.30 -13.53
C ILE A 61 9.00 4.39 -13.91
N VAL A 62 8.76 3.08 -13.98
CA VAL A 62 9.75 2.06 -14.34
C VAL A 62 9.39 1.34 -15.65
N SER A 63 8.67 2.03 -16.53
CA SER A 63 8.38 1.49 -17.86
C SER A 63 9.68 1.39 -18.68
N PRO A 64 9.91 0.29 -19.43
CA PRO A 64 11.03 0.19 -20.37
C PRO A 64 11.08 1.36 -21.36
N LEU A 65 9.92 1.96 -21.67
CA LEU A 65 9.84 3.15 -22.51
C LEU A 65 10.50 4.38 -21.88
N VAL A 66 10.45 4.51 -20.55
CA VAL A 66 11.15 5.58 -19.83
C VAL A 66 12.65 5.37 -19.94
N VAL A 67 13.13 4.14 -19.73
CA VAL A 67 14.56 3.79 -19.86
C VAL A 67 15.09 4.08 -21.26
N VAL A 68 14.34 3.72 -22.32
CA VAL A 68 14.72 4.00 -23.71
C VAL A 68 14.79 5.50 -24.03
N LYS A 69 14.02 6.33 -23.32
CA LYS A 69 13.99 7.79 -23.52
C LYS A 69 15.01 8.55 -22.67
N MET A 70 15.72 7.87 -21.76
CA MET A 70 16.77 8.50 -20.97
C MET A 70 17.91 8.94 -21.89
N SER A 71 18.41 10.15 -21.66
CA SER A 71 19.63 10.65 -22.27
C SER A 71 20.86 9.93 -21.72
N ASP A 72 21.95 9.94 -22.48
CA ASP A 72 23.23 9.35 -22.04
C ASP A 72 23.68 9.89 -20.69
N SER A 73 23.46 11.19 -20.42
CA SER A 73 23.80 11.80 -19.12
C SER A 73 22.95 11.29 -17.95
N GLU A 74 21.68 10.98 -18.16
CA GLU A 74 20.80 10.41 -17.13
C GLU A 74 21.18 8.97 -16.85
N VAL A 75 21.48 8.20 -17.91
CA VAL A 75 21.98 6.83 -17.78
C VAL A 75 23.32 6.82 -17.06
N GLU A 76 24.24 7.72 -17.40
CA GLU A 76 25.52 7.86 -16.72
C GLU A 76 25.33 8.22 -15.25
N ALA A 77 24.43 9.16 -14.92
CA ALA A 77 24.16 9.52 -13.52
C ALA A 77 23.58 8.35 -12.70
N ILE A 78 22.70 7.53 -13.29
CA ILE A 78 22.11 6.35 -12.63
C ILE A 78 23.14 5.22 -12.49
N ALA A 79 23.94 4.99 -13.54
CA ALA A 79 24.91 3.91 -13.59
C ALA A 79 26.24 4.26 -12.90
N SER A 80 26.52 5.54 -12.65
CA SER A 80 27.76 5.97 -12.01
C SER A 80 27.80 5.52 -10.56
N GLU A 81 28.95 4.95 -10.19
CA GLU A 81 29.29 4.70 -8.80
C GLU A 81 29.33 6.02 -8.01
N GLN A 82 28.96 5.96 -6.73
CA GLN A 82 29.23 7.05 -5.80
C GLN A 82 30.76 7.27 -5.66
N THR A 83 31.19 8.51 -5.47
CA THR A 83 32.62 8.87 -5.39
C THR A 83 33.38 8.06 -4.34
N THR A 84 32.76 7.82 -3.19
CA THR A 84 33.31 7.01 -2.09
C THR A 84 33.53 5.56 -2.52
N THR A 85 32.53 4.95 -3.16
CA THR A 85 32.61 3.59 -3.71
C THR A 85 33.69 3.49 -4.78
N LYS A 86 33.77 4.49 -5.67
CA LYS A 86 34.81 4.55 -6.71
C LYS A 86 36.21 4.61 -6.11
N GLN A 87 36.43 5.43 -5.09
CA GLN A 87 37.71 5.53 -4.37
C GLN A 87 38.06 4.21 -3.67
N GLN A 88 37.10 3.58 -3.01
CA GLN A 88 37.28 2.28 -2.37
C GLN A 88 37.65 1.20 -3.39
N ARG A 89 36.96 1.15 -4.54
CA ARG A 89 37.28 0.22 -5.62
C ARG A 89 38.71 0.41 -6.13
N ILE A 90 39.13 1.65 -6.39
CA ILE A 90 40.50 1.96 -6.83
C ILE A 90 41.52 1.48 -5.80
N MET A 91 41.29 1.76 -4.52
CA MET A 91 42.16 1.34 -3.42
C MET A 91 42.27 -0.18 -3.30
N LEU A 92 41.13 -0.90 -3.39
CA LEU A 92 41.10 -2.36 -3.29
C LEU A 92 41.76 -3.02 -4.49
N VAL A 93 41.50 -2.54 -5.71
CA VAL A 93 42.15 -3.03 -6.93
C VAL A 93 43.66 -2.84 -6.85
N SER A 94 44.12 -1.69 -6.35
CA SER A 94 45.54 -1.44 -6.12
C SER A 94 46.17 -2.44 -5.15
N ARG A 95 45.49 -2.72 -4.02
CA ARG A 95 45.95 -3.71 -3.03
C ARG A 95 46.01 -5.11 -3.60
N VAL A 96 44.98 -5.53 -4.34
CA VAL A 96 44.95 -6.85 -5.01
C VAL A 96 46.12 -6.98 -5.98
N ARG A 97 46.38 -5.94 -6.79
CA ARG A 97 47.51 -5.92 -7.72
C ARG A 97 48.85 -6.09 -6.98
N ILE A 98 49.11 -5.29 -5.95
CA ILE A 98 50.37 -5.34 -5.19
C ILE A 98 50.56 -6.71 -4.52
N LEU A 99 49.50 -7.26 -3.91
CA LEU A 99 49.57 -8.57 -3.27
C LEU A 99 49.78 -9.70 -4.29
N GLY A 100 49.17 -9.59 -5.47
CA GLY A 100 49.37 -10.53 -6.57
C GLY A 100 50.79 -10.50 -7.14
N GLU A 101 51.36 -9.31 -7.34
CA GLU A 101 52.76 -9.14 -7.76
C GLU A 101 53.72 -9.73 -6.72
N GLY A 102 53.50 -9.45 -5.43
CA GLY A 102 54.29 -10.03 -4.35
C GLY A 102 54.23 -11.55 -4.33
N LEU A 103 53.04 -12.14 -4.49
CA LEU A 103 52.87 -13.60 -4.54
C LEU A 103 53.60 -14.22 -5.74
N ALA A 104 53.50 -13.62 -6.92
CA ALA A 104 54.18 -14.11 -8.12
C ALA A 104 55.71 -14.15 -7.94
N ILE A 105 56.28 -13.10 -7.34
CA ILE A 105 57.72 -13.05 -7.00
C ILE A 105 58.09 -14.18 -6.04
N PHE A 106 57.30 -14.41 -4.97
CA PHE A 106 57.58 -15.50 -4.04
C PHE A 106 57.51 -16.88 -4.70
N GLN A 107 56.55 -17.09 -5.61
CA GLN A 107 56.43 -18.34 -6.35
C GLN A 107 57.62 -18.59 -7.29
N GLU A 108 58.11 -17.55 -7.96
CA GLU A 108 59.31 -17.63 -8.81
C GLU A 108 60.56 -17.99 -8.01
N LEU A 109 60.72 -17.41 -6.81
CA LEU A 109 61.86 -17.69 -5.93
C LEU A 109 61.81 -19.08 -5.28
N ILE A 110 60.63 -19.63 -5.02
CA ILE A 110 60.46 -20.97 -4.41
C ILE A 110 60.50 -22.09 -5.48
N GLY A 111 60.22 -21.75 -6.74
CA GLY A 111 60.31 -22.68 -7.88
C GLY A 111 61.72 -22.84 -8.48
N SER A 112 62.72 -22.11 -7.98
CA SER A 112 64.16 -22.23 -8.28
C SER A 112 64.91 -22.92 -7.15
#